data_AF-A0A9P8VEV1-F1
#
_entry.id   AF-A0A9P8VEV1-F1
#
_cell.length_a   1.000
_cell.length_b   1.000
_cell.length_c   1.000
_cell.angle_alpha   90.00
_cell.angle_beta   90.00
_cell.angle_gamma   90.00
#
_symmetry.space_group_name_H-M   'P 1'
#
loop_
_entity.id
_entity.type
_entity.pdbx_description
1 polymer ?
#
loop_
_entity_poly.entity_id
_entity_poly.type
_entity_poly.pdbx_seq_one_letter_code
_entity_poly.pdbx_strand_id
1 'polypeptide(L)'
;QNASRIFQWTGKNLVYFSDLDTDEDGVLRHYQRSIQGLVDLQAHLNAKQSAPHHRFIHITSKWSRSPLGCSQHEMDLILTNHQVMASFVEILLKFQRRETPYALTTFRIEDHLKPSFRQLALKPLNRSGIRLQHCFNVLGIEEYETGSWSFRQVGVYHSFDVQEARSTWVFLKGDFTIKTRLTKALESALPLMNPKAPKSTSHSFGETLEYHLLILQWCAEGWAEYAEDMESKRRDTTVLAKISLQQTPMALHVSSTSGYPTTDNFSREPRIEADFSLIQSLSRRVSKFAAFKSSGLFRNTSERLGRLPEPPQAMERDIMHFADLAFKKLQTLRSYAVEIQDMMSRIENNARVIESIATRYHNLVRSRTFTQYLNEEHISGCQEYVDDFEGQLHVILGSLESFRSRLRTIHDQMEHEGDAFNHILQAHTMFTADMYAQSTLRSADSMNDKTVSMHIITIFTLIFLPGTFVATIFSSGILTFGQDGEFGFGSDMGDWKKKPSETKAEVLMAG
;
A
#
# COMPACT_ATOMS: atom_id res chain seq x y z
N GLN A 1 22.60 9.25 22.21
CA GLN A 1 22.31 8.92 20.79
C GLN A 1 20.80 8.90 20.45
N ASN A 2 19.88 8.54 21.37
CA ASN A 2 18.43 8.58 21.09
C ASN A 2 17.81 9.99 21.15
N ALA A 3 18.33 10.90 21.98
CA ALA A 3 17.78 12.25 22.13
C ALA A 3 17.74 13.05 20.82
N SER A 4 18.77 12.93 19.97
CA SER A 4 18.83 13.61 18.66
C SER A 4 17.82 13.09 17.63
N ARG A 5 17.15 11.95 17.90
CA ARG A 5 16.08 11.42 17.03
C ARG A 5 14.70 11.95 17.40
N ILE A 6 14.55 12.47 18.61
CA ILE A 6 13.29 12.92 19.21
C ILE A 6 13.26 14.45 19.31
N PHE A 7 14.41 15.06 19.61
CA PHE A 7 14.59 16.49 19.79
C PHE A 7 15.48 17.05 18.69
N GLN A 8 14.98 18.03 17.95
CA GLN A 8 15.78 18.77 16.99
C GLN A 8 15.50 20.26 17.12
N TRP A 9 16.47 20.99 17.64
CA TRP A 9 16.42 22.44 17.68
C TRP A 9 16.78 23.01 16.30
N THR A 10 15.81 23.62 15.62
CA THR A 10 15.99 24.17 14.26
C THR A 10 16.22 25.68 14.25
N GLY A 11 16.62 26.28 15.38
CA GLY A 11 16.81 27.74 15.51
C GLY A 11 15.51 28.56 15.65
N LYS A 12 14.35 27.89 15.58
CA LYS A 12 13.04 28.43 15.98
C LYS A 12 12.41 27.40 16.92
N ASN A 13 12.14 27.82 18.14
CA ASN A 13 11.46 26.97 19.10
C ASN A 13 9.97 26.88 18.77
N LEU A 14 9.46 25.66 18.78
CA LEU A 14 8.07 25.33 18.42
C LEU A 14 7.24 25.02 19.67
N VAL A 15 7.58 25.66 20.79
CA VAL A 15 6.87 25.53 22.06
C VAL A 15 6.03 26.77 22.30
N TYR A 16 4.73 26.57 22.48
CA TYR A 16 3.75 27.62 22.71
C TYR A 16 2.98 27.36 23.99
N PHE A 17 2.83 28.40 24.80
CA PHE A 17 1.96 28.43 25.96
C PHE A 17 0.72 29.23 25.60
N SER A 18 -0.44 28.65 25.88
CA SER A 18 -1.73 29.32 25.83
C SER A 18 -2.34 29.19 27.22
N ASP A 19 -2.45 30.31 27.93
CA ASP A 19 -2.93 30.36 29.30
C ASP A 19 -4.28 31.09 29.32
N LEU A 20 -5.29 30.46 29.93
CA LEU A 20 -6.56 31.08 30.26
C LEU A 20 -6.52 31.50 31.72
N ASP A 21 -6.51 32.80 32.00
CA ASP A 21 -6.43 33.32 33.36
C ASP A 21 -7.20 34.62 33.55
N THR A 22 -7.51 34.95 34.80
CA THR A 22 -8.13 36.22 35.16
C THR A 22 -7.07 37.31 35.29
N ASP A 23 -7.27 38.44 34.60
CA ASP A 23 -6.40 39.61 34.71
C ASP A 23 -6.57 40.33 36.07
N GLU A 24 -5.78 41.37 36.32
CA GLU A 24 -5.86 42.22 37.53
C GLU A 24 -7.26 42.83 37.74
N ASP A 25 -8.00 43.06 36.65
CA ASP A 25 -9.39 43.54 36.64
C ASP A 25 -10.43 42.44 36.96
N GLY A 26 -9.98 41.21 37.20
CA GLY A 26 -10.83 40.04 37.42
C GLY A 26 -11.51 39.51 36.15
N VAL A 27 -11.10 39.97 34.97
CA VAL A 27 -11.66 39.55 33.67
C VAL A 27 -10.89 38.36 33.12
N LEU A 28 -11.59 37.30 32.72
CA LEU A 28 -10.98 36.15 32.06
C LEU A 28 -10.41 36.52 30.69
N ARG A 29 -9.13 36.28 30.47
CA ARG A 29 -8.42 36.55 29.21
C ARG A 29 -7.60 35.33 28.78
N HIS A 30 -7.39 35.22 27.47
CA HIS A 30 -6.55 34.20 26.87
C HIS A 30 -5.22 34.83 26.41
N TYR A 31 -4.13 34.35 26.98
CA TYR A 31 -2.78 34.82 26.69
C TYR A 31 -2.02 33.76 25.91
N GLN A 32 -1.39 34.15 24.81
CA GLN A 32 -0.54 33.27 24.02
C GLN A 32 0.89 33.76 24.00
N ARG A 33 1.84 32.85 24.23
CA ARG A 33 3.27 33.14 24.18
C ARG A 33 4.03 32.04 23.45
N SER A 34 4.89 32.45 22.52
CA SER A 34 5.89 31.57 21.90
C SER A 34 7.19 31.66 22.70
N ILE A 35 7.75 30.52 23.07
CA ILE A 35 9.02 30.45 23.81
C ILE A 35 10.18 30.38 22.81
N GLN A 36 11.22 31.20 22.98
CA GLN A 36 12.36 31.29 22.05
C GLN A 36 13.66 30.64 22.56
N GLY A 37 13.64 29.99 23.72
CA GLY A 37 14.80 29.26 24.24
C GLY A 37 14.60 28.76 25.66
N LEU A 38 15.60 28.04 26.19
CA LEU A 38 15.60 27.56 27.57
C LEU A 38 15.57 28.71 28.60
N VAL A 39 16.30 29.80 28.34
CA VAL A 39 16.34 30.97 29.25
C VAL A 39 14.98 31.67 29.30
N ASP A 40 14.34 31.82 28.14
CA ASP A 40 12.99 32.39 28.02
C ASP A 40 11.95 31.48 28.68
N LEU A 41 12.08 30.16 28.53
CA LEU A 41 11.24 29.18 29.23
C LEU A 41 11.40 29.29 30.75
N GLN A 42 12.63 29.32 31.27
CA GLN A 42 12.88 29.47 32.70
C GLN A 42 12.33 30.80 33.23
N ALA A 43 12.53 31.90 32.50
CA ALA A 43 11.96 33.19 32.87
C ALA A 43 10.43 33.15 32.89
N HIS A 44 9.79 32.51 31.91
CA HIS A 44 8.34 32.36 31.86
C HIS A 44 7.79 31.50 33.01
N LEU A 45 8.44 30.38 33.34
CA LEU A 45 8.00 29.50 34.42
C LEU A 45 8.28 30.09 35.82
N ASN A 46 9.33 30.91 35.96
CA ASN A 46 9.70 31.57 37.22
C ASN A 46 8.98 32.90 37.43
N ALA A 47 8.42 33.51 36.39
CA ALA A 47 7.59 34.69 36.53
C ALA A 47 6.41 34.34 37.44
N LYS A 48 6.39 34.91 38.64
CA LYS A 48 5.42 34.67 39.74
C LYS A 48 3.95 35.01 39.39
N GLN A 49 3.61 35.20 38.12
CA GLN A 49 2.25 35.46 37.68
C GLN A 49 1.48 34.15 37.61
N SER A 50 0.62 33.98 38.61
CA SER A 50 -0.62 33.20 38.64
C SER A 50 -0.61 31.83 37.95
N ALA A 51 -0.87 30.78 38.72
CA ALA A 51 -1.20 29.49 38.11
C ALA A 51 -2.52 29.65 37.33
N PRO A 52 -2.49 29.63 35.99
CA PRO A 52 -3.65 29.96 35.17
C PRO A 52 -4.75 28.91 35.35
N HIS A 53 -6.01 29.28 35.06
CA HIS A 53 -7.15 28.36 35.19
C HIS A 53 -6.96 27.13 34.31
N HIS A 54 -6.57 27.38 33.05
CA HIS A 54 -6.17 26.33 32.14
C HIS A 54 -4.85 26.73 31.48
N ARG A 55 -3.88 25.82 31.54
CA ARG A 55 -2.61 25.94 30.82
C ARG A 55 -2.55 24.94 29.69
N PHE A 56 -2.33 25.41 28.47
CA PHE A 56 -2.14 24.58 27.30
C PHE A 56 -0.71 24.75 26.77
N ILE A 57 0.03 23.66 26.75
CA ILE A 57 1.43 23.62 26.29
C ILE A 57 1.45 22.88 24.97
N HIS A 58 1.65 23.59 23.86
CA HIS A 58 1.74 23.01 22.53
C HIS A 58 3.20 22.87 22.14
N ILE A 59 3.65 21.63 21.95
CA ILE A 59 4.98 21.31 21.44
C ILE A 59 4.79 20.79 20.03
N THR A 60 5.15 21.64 19.07
CA THR A 60 5.01 21.33 17.65
C THR A 60 6.33 20.93 17.00
N SER A 61 6.24 20.52 15.74
CA SER A 61 7.39 20.13 14.94
C SER A 61 7.27 20.73 13.54
N LYS A 62 8.25 20.50 12.66
CA LYS A 62 8.17 20.99 11.28
C LYS A 62 7.14 20.21 10.45
N TRP A 63 7.02 18.91 10.73
CA TRP A 63 6.11 17.97 10.06
C TRP A 63 5.74 16.85 11.04
N SER A 64 4.61 16.18 10.86
CA SER A 64 4.13 15.14 11.80
C SER A 64 5.00 13.89 11.97
N ARG A 65 6.07 13.76 11.19
CA ARG A 65 7.10 12.70 11.32
C ARG A 65 8.49 13.25 11.68
N SER A 66 8.60 14.55 11.97
CA SER A 66 9.86 15.17 12.37
C SER A 66 10.05 15.12 13.90
N PRO A 67 11.29 15.19 14.39
CA PRO A 67 11.56 15.38 15.80
C PRO A 67 10.83 16.62 16.34
N LEU A 68 10.48 16.62 17.63
CA LEU A 68 9.87 17.75 18.31
C LEU A 68 10.81 18.97 18.23
N GLY A 69 10.23 20.15 17.98
CA GLY A 69 10.97 21.41 17.83
C GLY A 69 11.36 22.05 19.17
N CYS A 70 11.78 21.22 20.13
CA CYS A 70 12.31 21.63 21.43
C CYS A 70 13.58 20.83 21.74
N SER A 71 14.40 21.36 22.63
CA SER A 71 15.55 20.65 23.19
C SER A 71 15.13 19.70 24.31
N GLN A 72 15.98 18.71 24.60
CA GLN A 72 15.75 17.79 25.72
C GLN A 72 15.62 18.54 27.05
N HIS A 73 16.46 19.53 27.31
CA HIS A 73 16.44 20.30 28.56
C HIS A 73 15.15 21.12 28.72
N GLU A 74 14.62 21.68 27.63
CA GLU A 74 13.32 22.37 27.65
C GLU A 74 12.19 21.40 27.95
N MET A 75 12.20 20.23 27.31
CA MET A 75 11.21 19.19 27.58
C MET A 75 11.28 18.72 29.03
N ASP A 76 12.48 18.39 29.53
CA ASP A 76 12.68 17.95 30.92
C ASP A 76 12.15 19.02 31.88
N LEU A 77 12.49 20.30 31.66
CA LEU A 77 11.99 21.40 32.47
C LEU A 77 10.46 21.52 32.44
N ILE A 78 9.82 21.39 31.26
CA ILE A 78 8.36 21.42 31.12
C ILE A 78 7.73 20.27 31.91
N LEU A 79 8.21 19.04 31.71
CA LEU A 79 7.68 17.84 32.35
C LEU A 79 7.85 17.90 33.88
N THR A 80 9.04 18.27 34.37
CA THR A 80 9.31 18.37 35.81
C THR A 80 8.55 19.52 36.45
N ASN A 81 8.50 20.70 35.80
CA ASN A 81 7.83 21.87 36.37
C ASN A 81 6.32 21.64 36.48
N HIS A 82 5.70 20.84 35.61
CA HIS A 82 4.26 20.56 35.65
C HIS A 82 3.90 19.24 36.33
N GLN A 83 4.90 18.50 36.84
CA GLN A 83 4.75 17.19 37.48
C GLN A 83 3.97 16.21 36.57
N VAL A 84 4.38 16.16 35.30
CA VAL A 84 3.78 15.29 34.28
C VAL A 84 4.06 13.82 34.60
N MET A 85 3.05 12.97 34.41
CA MET A 85 3.14 11.53 34.65
C MET A 85 4.27 10.87 33.85
N ALA A 86 4.93 9.88 34.45
CA ALA A 86 6.04 9.18 33.81
C ALA A 86 5.58 8.41 32.55
N SER A 87 4.38 7.85 32.59
CA SER A 87 3.78 7.13 31.46
C SER A 87 3.66 7.98 30.18
N PHE A 88 3.63 9.31 30.29
CA PHE A 88 3.59 10.19 29.12
C PHE A 88 4.87 10.13 28.28
N VAL A 89 6.00 9.75 28.89
CA VAL A 89 7.26 9.56 28.16
C VAL A 89 7.10 8.48 27.09
N GLU A 90 6.29 7.43 27.32
CA GLU A 90 5.98 6.43 26.28
C GLU A 90 5.38 7.07 25.03
N ILE A 91 4.52 8.09 25.23
CA ILE A 91 3.89 8.82 24.13
C ILE A 91 4.93 9.70 23.43
N LEU A 92 5.73 10.43 24.22
CA LEU A 92 6.76 11.33 23.71
C LEU A 92 7.80 10.61 22.85
N LEU A 93 8.28 9.43 23.28
CA LEU A 93 9.26 8.64 22.54
C LEU A 93 8.76 8.22 21.14
N LYS A 94 7.44 8.28 20.88
CA LYS A 94 6.87 7.93 19.56
C LYS A 94 7.06 9.05 18.54
N PHE A 95 7.31 10.29 18.97
CA PHE A 95 7.57 11.47 18.14
C PHE A 95 9.04 11.53 17.70
N GLN A 96 9.44 10.54 16.90
CA GLN A 96 10.76 10.44 16.30
C GLN A 96 10.67 10.38 14.78
N ARG A 97 11.80 10.58 14.09
CA ARG A 97 11.86 10.39 12.64
C ARG A 97 11.47 8.97 12.24
N ARG A 98 10.42 8.84 11.44
CA ARG A 98 9.90 7.56 10.93
C ARG A 98 9.66 7.60 9.42
N GLU A 99 9.90 6.49 8.75
CA GLU A 99 9.54 6.29 7.35
C GLU A 99 8.03 6.03 7.22
N THR A 100 7.48 5.17 8.08
CA THR A 100 6.06 4.83 8.10
C THR A 100 5.27 5.62 9.16
N PRO A 101 3.96 5.89 8.93
CA PRO A 101 3.10 6.50 9.94
C PRO A 101 3.00 5.62 11.18
N TYR A 102 3.02 6.24 12.36
CA TYR A 102 2.76 5.54 13.61
C TYR A 102 1.31 5.04 13.66
N ALA A 103 1.08 3.85 14.20
CA ALA A 103 -0.19 3.11 14.07
C ALA A 103 -0.84 2.69 15.40
N LEU A 104 -0.16 2.90 16.53
CA LEU A 104 -0.60 2.37 17.83
C LEU A 104 -1.20 3.49 18.70
N THR A 105 -2.41 3.31 19.19
CA THR A 105 -2.99 4.20 20.20
C THR A 105 -2.65 3.71 21.60
N THR A 106 -2.74 4.58 22.59
CA THR A 106 -2.40 4.26 23.98
C THR A 106 -3.20 5.17 24.89
N PHE A 107 -3.60 4.65 26.05
CA PHE A 107 -4.22 5.40 27.13
C PHE A 107 -3.62 4.95 28.46
N ARG A 108 -3.21 5.90 29.30
CA ARG A 108 -2.57 5.65 30.60
C ARG A 108 -3.17 6.56 31.65
N ILE A 109 -3.24 6.06 32.88
CA ILE A 109 -3.88 6.71 34.03
C ILE A 109 -2.93 6.67 35.23
N GLU A 110 -2.73 7.80 35.88
CA GLU A 110 -2.03 7.88 37.17
C GLU A 110 -2.77 8.91 38.05
N ASP A 111 -3.69 8.45 38.88
CA ASP A 111 -4.49 9.35 39.73
C ASP A 111 -3.90 9.47 41.14
N HIS A 112 -3.81 10.71 41.62
CA HIS A 112 -3.26 11.07 42.92
C HIS A 112 -4.35 11.51 43.90
N LEU A 113 -5.47 10.79 43.93
CA LEU A 113 -6.65 11.14 44.73
C LEU A 113 -6.60 10.61 46.17
N LYS A 114 -5.91 9.51 46.43
CA LYS A 114 -5.87 8.87 47.76
C LYS A 114 -4.83 9.57 48.63
N PRO A 115 -5.07 9.75 49.95
CA PRO A 115 -4.11 10.36 50.87
C PRO A 115 -2.70 9.71 50.82
N SER A 116 -2.64 8.39 50.65
CA SER A 116 -1.41 7.60 50.58
C SER A 116 -0.60 7.80 49.29
N PHE A 117 -1.21 8.37 48.25
CA PHE A 117 -0.65 8.48 46.90
C PHE A 117 -0.72 9.92 46.37
N ARG A 118 -0.81 10.93 47.26
CA ARG A 118 -0.84 12.34 46.84
C ARG A 118 0.50 12.77 46.25
N GLN A 119 0.42 13.61 45.24
CA GLN A 119 1.60 14.24 44.66
C GLN A 119 2.10 15.36 45.59
N LEU A 120 3.36 15.77 45.43
CA LEU A 120 3.92 16.88 46.20
C LEU A 120 3.10 18.16 45.96
N ALA A 121 2.46 18.67 47.02
CA ALA A 121 1.72 19.92 47.00
C ALA A 121 2.68 21.10 46.83
N LEU A 122 2.42 21.95 45.84
CA LEU A 122 3.22 23.14 45.54
C LEU A 122 2.33 24.36 45.68
N LYS A 123 2.15 24.81 46.93
CA LYS A 123 1.33 25.98 47.28
C LYS A 123 1.67 27.24 46.47
N PRO A 124 2.94 27.60 46.20
CA PRO A 124 3.27 28.78 45.41
C PRO A 124 2.77 28.74 43.96
N LEU A 125 2.38 27.56 43.46
CA LEU A 125 1.90 27.32 42.10
C LEU A 125 0.43 26.89 42.06
N ASN A 126 -0.33 27.09 43.15
CA ASN A 126 -1.72 26.64 43.34
C ASN A 126 -1.91 25.17 42.94
N ARG A 127 -1.13 24.28 43.57
CA ARG A 127 -1.19 22.84 43.36
C ARG A 127 -1.41 22.13 44.67
N SER A 128 -2.57 21.51 44.82
CA SER A 128 -2.95 20.80 46.04
C SER A 128 -2.26 19.43 46.18
N GLY A 129 -1.81 18.87 45.05
CA GLY A 129 -1.29 17.50 44.97
C GLY A 129 -2.39 16.44 44.84
N ILE A 130 -3.67 16.83 44.85
CA ILE A 130 -4.84 15.97 44.58
C ILE A 130 -5.25 16.15 43.13
N ARG A 131 -4.77 15.24 42.28
CA ARG A 131 -4.86 15.41 40.83
C ARG A 131 -5.38 14.18 40.12
N LEU A 132 -6.19 14.43 39.12
CA LEU A 132 -6.51 13.48 38.07
C LEU A 132 -5.44 13.61 37.00
N GLN A 133 -4.82 12.52 36.58
CA GLN A 133 -3.90 12.57 35.45
C GLN A 133 -4.11 11.39 34.50
N HIS A 134 -4.03 11.70 33.22
CA HIS A 134 -3.95 10.69 32.18
C HIS A 134 -3.24 11.23 30.95
N CYS A 135 -2.80 10.31 30.11
CA CYS A 135 -2.35 10.65 28.78
C CYS A 135 -2.90 9.66 27.76
N PHE A 136 -3.10 10.15 26.54
CA PHE A 136 -3.55 9.34 25.43
C PHE A 136 -2.94 9.81 24.11
N ASN A 137 -3.02 8.95 23.10
CA ASN A 137 -2.79 9.38 21.73
C ASN A 137 -3.88 8.86 20.82
N VAL A 138 -4.36 9.74 19.93
CA VAL A 138 -5.32 9.41 18.87
C VAL A 138 -4.72 9.72 17.51
N LEU A 139 -5.25 9.05 16.49
CA LEU A 139 -4.82 9.18 15.11
C LEU A 139 -5.89 9.92 14.31
N GLY A 140 -5.50 10.81 13.41
CA GLY A 140 -6.40 11.49 12.49
C GLY A 140 -5.88 11.35 11.07
N ILE A 141 -6.78 11.41 10.09
CA ILE A 141 -6.40 11.39 8.68
C ILE A 141 -6.37 12.83 8.15
N GLU A 142 -5.30 13.18 7.45
CA GLU A 142 -5.13 14.50 6.85
C GLU A 142 -4.65 14.35 5.41
N GLU A 143 -5.24 15.14 4.52
CA GLU A 143 -4.81 15.24 3.13
C GLU A 143 -3.59 16.15 3.02
N TYR A 144 -2.58 15.72 2.28
CA TYR A 144 -1.50 16.61 1.85
C TYR A 144 -1.94 17.45 0.65
N GLU A 145 -1.29 18.61 0.44
CA GLU A 145 -1.49 19.46 -0.75
C GLU A 145 -1.32 18.71 -2.09
N THR A 146 -0.64 17.57 -2.09
CA THR A 146 -0.45 16.69 -3.25
C THR A 146 -1.59 15.69 -3.49
N GLY A 147 -2.70 15.75 -2.74
CA GLY A 147 -3.83 14.82 -2.84
C GLY A 147 -3.58 13.43 -2.23
N SER A 148 -2.52 13.30 -1.41
CA SER A 148 -2.19 12.04 -0.75
C SER A 148 -2.61 12.06 0.70
N TRP A 149 -3.35 11.05 1.13
CA TRP A 149 -3.80 10.90 2.51
C TRP A 149 -2.70 10.39 3.43
N SER A 150 -2.65 10.89 4.66
CA SER A 150 -1.74 10.37 5.66
C SER A 150 -2.28 10.46 7.07
N PHE A 151 -1.90 9.48 7.89
CA PHE A 151 -2.16 9.57 9.32
C PHE A 151 -1.24 10.55 10.02
N ARG A 152 -1.84 11.33 10.89
CA ARG A 152 -1.17 12.08 11.94
C ARG A 152 -1.52 11.49 13.30
N GLN A 153 -0.59 11.66 14.22
CA GLN A 153 -0.83 11.39 15.64
C GLN A 153 -0.91 12.71 16.40
N VAL A 154 -1.76 12.75 17.42
CA VAL A 154 -1.67 13.72 18.50
C VAL A 154 -1.43 12.97 19.80
N GLY A 155 -0.44 13.40 20.56
CA GLY A 155 -0.19 12.93 21.92
C GLY A 155 -0.69 13.99 22.90
N VAL A 156 -1.48 13.57 23.88
CA VAL A 156 -2.10 14.47 24.85
C VAL A 156 -1.81 13.97 26.25
N TYR A 157 -1.34 14.87 27.09
CA TYR A 157 -1.37 14.71 28.54
C TYR A 157 -2.35 15.73 29.11
N HIS A 158 -3.12 15.28 30.10
CA HIS A 158 -4.07 16.09 30.81
C HIS A 158 -3.92 15.84 32.32
N SER A 159 -3.92 16.93 33.08
CA SER A 159 -4.09 16.90 34.53
C SER A 159 -5.08 17.94 35.02
N PHE A 160 -5.90 17.55 35.99
CA PHE A 160 -6.87 18.42 36.66
C PHE A 160 -6.68 18.35 38.17
N ASP A 161 -6.48 19.51 38.81
CA ASP A 161 -6.39 19.66 40.26
C ASP A 161 -7.80 19.89 40.84
N VAL A 162 -8.29 18.93 41.62
CA VAL A 162 -9.70 18.92 42.05
C VAL A 162 -10.00 20.03 43.05
N GLN A 163 -9.03 20.42 43.87
CA GLN A 163 -9.23 21.46 44.89
C GLN A 163 -9.11 22.86 44.31
N GLU A 164 -8.09 23.07 43.45
CA GLU A 164 -7.79 24.39 42.90
C GLU A 164 -8.57 24.68 41.60
N ALA A 165 -9.27 23.68 41.07
CA ALA A 165 -10.01 23.74 39.80
C ALA A 165 -9.15 24.21 38.61
N ARG A 166 -7.87 23.83 38.61
CA ARG A 166 -6.89 24.19 37.57
C ARG A 166 -6.59 22.99 36.69
N SER A 167 -6.49 23.20 35.37
CA SER A 167 -6.06 22.15 34.45
C SER A 167 -4.78 22.49 33.69
N THR A 168 -4.02 21.47 33.36
CA THR A 168 -2.80 21.58 32.56
C THR A 168 -2.82 20.52 31.48
N TRP A 169 -2.51 20.96 30.27
CA TRP A 169 -2.53 20.15 29.07
C TRP A 169 -1.20 20.26 28.35
N VAL A 170 -0.69 19.12 27.87
CA VAL A 170 0.50 19.08 27.02
C VAL A 170 0.14 18.36 25.74
N PHE A 171 0.31 19.05 24.61
CA PHE A 171 0.02 18.55 23.28
C PHE A 171 1.32 18.33 22.51
N LEU A 172 1.47 17.12 21.99
CA LEU A 172 2.48 16.77 21.01
C LEU A 172 1.78 16.60 19.66
N LYS A 173 2.04 17.50 18.72
CA LYS A 173 1.50 17.41 17.35
C LYS A 173 2.48 17.90 16.32
N GLY A 174 2.42 17.31 15.14
CA GLY A 174 3.27 17.62 14.00
C GLY A 174 3.21 19.06 13.52
N ASP A 175 2.05 19.67 13.69
CA ASP A 175 1.54 20.85 13.02
C ASP A 175 0.67 21.67 13.99
N PHE A 176 0.12 22.79 13.51
CA PHE A 176 -0.61 23.73 14.35
C PHE A 176 -2.11 23.44 14.46
N THR A 177 -2.65 22.39 13.83
CA THR A 177 -4.11 22.18 13.73
C THR A 177 -4.80 22.16 15.09
N ILE A 178 -4.30 21.39 16.07
CA ILE A 178 -4.92 21.33 17.41
C ILE A 178 -4.75 22.66 18.17
N LYS A 179 -3.60 23.33 18.03
CA LYS A 179 -3.38 24.64 18.63
C LYS A 179 -4.38 25.67 18.09
N THR A 180 -4.50 25.77 16.76
CA THR A 180 -5.42 26.70 16.09
C THR A 180 -6.87 26.38 16.43
N ARG A 181 -7.22 25.09 16.47
CA ARG A 181 -8.57 24.64 16.85
C ARG A 181 -8.94 25.08 18.26
N LEU A 182 -8.06 24.80 19.22
CA LEU A 182 -8.28 25.18 20.61
C LEU A 182 -8.33 26.70 20.79
N THR A 183 -7.43 27.43 20.11
CA THR A 183 -7.39 28.90 20.11
C THR A 183 -8.72 29.48 19.65
N LYS A 184 -9.23 29.01 18.50
CA LYS A 184 -10.51 29.46 17.94
C LYS A 184 -11.69 29.14 18.87
N ALA A 185 -11.71 27.94 19.45
CA ALA A 185 -12.76 27.56 20.39
C ALA A 185 -12.76 28.47 21.63
N LEU A 186 -11.58 28.73 22.21
CA LEU A 186 -11.42 29.64 23.34
C LEU A 186 -11.85 31.07 22.99
N GLU A 187 -11.40 31.60 21.86
CA GLU A 187 -11.78 32.95 21.39
C GLU A 187 -13.29 33.08 21.13
N SER A 188 -13.95 32.01 20.67
CA SER A 188 -15.40 32.00 20.47
C SER A 188 -16.21 31.87 21.77
N ALA A 189 -15.66 31.19 22.78
CA ALA A 189 -16.34 30.95 24.06
C ALA A 189 -16.16 32.11 25.05
N LEU A 190 -15.02 32.79 25.02
CA LEU A 190 -14.68 33.90 25.92
C LEU A 190 -15.76 35.00 26.02
N PRO A 191 -16.38 35.49 24.93
CA PRO A 191 -17.42 36.52 25.01
C PRO A 191 -18.73 36.03 25.64
N LEU A 192 -18.98 34.72 25.61
CA LEU A 192 -20.19 34.09 26.15
C LEU A 192 -20.05 33.78 27.65
N MET A 193 -18.81 33.73 28.15
CA MET A 193 -18.51 33.49 29.56
C MET A 193 -18.77 34.76 30.37
N ASN A 194 -19.42 34.62 31.53
CA ASN A 194 -19.57 35.73 32.46
C ASN A 194 -18.20 36.04 33.09
N PRO A 195 -17.58 37.21 32.78
CA PRO A 195 -16.21 37.49 33.21
C PRO A 195 -16.07 37.69 34.72
N LYS A 196 -17.19 37.87 35.45
CA LYS A 196 -17.20 38.11 36.90
C LYS A 196 -17.77 36.95 37.71
N ALA A 197 -18.22 35.86 37.07
CA ALA A 197 -18.73 34.72 37.80
C ALA A 197 -17.54 33.96 38.44
N PRO A 198 -17.59 33.63 39.74
CA PRO A 198 -16.57 32.77 40.35
C PRO A 198 -16.58 31.42 39.63
N LYS A 199 -15.42 31.00 39.09
CA LYS A 199 -15.32 29.69 38.44
C LYS A 199 -15.58 28.59 39.47
N SER A 200 -16.71 27.90 39.32
CA SER A 200 -17.02 26.70 40.10
C SER A 200 -16.12 25.54 39.65
N THR A 201 -15.79 24.65 40.59
CA THR A 201 -15.04 23.42 40.31
C THR A 201 -15.76 22.55 39.29
N SER A 202 -17.09 22.43 39.38
CA SER A 202 -17.88 21.64 38.42
C SER A 202 -17.83 22.25 37.02
N HIS A 203 -17.87 23.57 36.92
CA HIS A 203 -17.76 24.27 35.63
C HIS A 203 -16.37 24.09 34.99
N SER A 204 -15.29 24.24 35.77
CA SER A 204 -13.92 24.04 35.28
C SER A 204 -13.65 22.58 34.87
N PHE A 205 -14.35 21.65 35.53
CA PHE A 205 -14.36 20.24 35.15
C PHE A 205 -15.14 20.01 33.85
N GLY A 206 -16.30 20.66 33.67
CA GLY A 206 -17.04 20.66 32.40
C GLY A 206 -16.21 21.20 31.23
N GLU A 207 -15.54 22.35 31.40
CA GLU A 207 -14.62 22.92 30.40
C GLU A 207 -13.52 21.93 30.01
N THR A 208 -13.03 21.16 30.99
CA THR A 208 -12.03 20.12 30.75
C THR A 208 -12.57 19.01 29.85
N LEU A 209 -13.84 18.61 30.00
CA LEU A 209 -14.48 17.61 29.13
C LEU A 209 -14.70 18.16 27.71
N GLU A 210 -15.09 19.43 27.57
CA GLU A 210 -15.19 20.10 26.27
C GLU A 210 -13.86 20.10 25.51
N TYR A 211 -12.75 20.34 26.19
CA TYR A 211 -11.43 20.24 25.56
C TYR A 211 -11.10 18.80 25.11
N HIS A 212 -11.52 17.77 25.86
CA HIS A 212 -11.40 16.39 25.38
C HIS A 212 -12.22 16.18 24.10
N LEU A 213 -13.47 16.65 24.06
CA LEU A 213 -14.34 16.52 22.89
C LEU A 213 -13.71 17.15 21.66
N LEU A 214 -13.20 18.37 21.78
CA LEU A 214 -12.54 19.08 20.68
C LEU A 214 -11.36 18.29 20.08
N ILE A 215 -10.62 17.56 20.93
CA ILE A 215 -9.50 16.72 20.50
C ILE A 215 -10.00 15.40 19.89
N LEU A 216 -11.02 14.78 20.47
CA LEU A 216 -11.53 13.49 20.02
C LEU A 216 -12.35 13.62 18.74
N GLN A 217 -13.05 14.73 18.53
CA GLN A 217 -13.73 15.04 17.27
C GLN A 217 -12.75 15.08 16.09
N TRP A 218 -11.55 15.62 16.29
CA TRP A 218 -10.49 15.63 15.27
C TRP A 218 -10.18 14.25 14.70
N CYS A 219 -10.27 13.19 15.50
CA CYS A 219 -9.95 11.84 15.02
C CYS A 219 -11.01 11.25 14.08
N ALA A 220 -12.21 11.84 14.04
CA ALA A 220 -13.33 11.43 13.19
C ALA A 220 -13.49 12.30 11.92
N GLU A 221 -12.62 13.28 11.71
CA GLU A 221 -12.63 14.13 10.51
C GLU A 221 -11.85 13.51 9.35
N GLY A 222 -12.19 13.91 8.11
CA GLY A 222 -11.48 13.52 6.89
C GLY A 222 -11.78 12.11 6.37
N TRP A 223 -12.51 11.29 7.14
CA TRP A 223 -12.82 9.91 6.76
C TRP A 223 -13.85 9.80 5.64
N ALA A 224 -14.78 10.76 5.53
CA ALA A 224 -15.78 10.77 4.47
C ALA A 224 -15.11 11.00 3.11
N GLU A 225 -14.25 12.01 3.04
CA GLU A 225 -13.46 12.38 1.87
C GLU A 225 -12.47 11.27 1.49
N TYR A 226 -11.83 10.64 2.48
CA TYR A 226 -10.96 9.49 2.25
C TYR A 226 -11.71 8.30 1.65
N ALA A 227 -12.89 7.97 2.19
CA ALA A 227 -13.69 6.87 1.66
C ALA A 227 -14.14 7.14 0.21
N GLU A 228 -14.48 8.39 -0.12
CA GLU A 228 -14.80 8.80 -1.49
C GLU A 228 -13.61 8.70 -2.44
N ASP A 229 -12.42 9.10 -2.01
CA ASP A 229 -11.18 8.94 -2.78
C ASP A 229 -10.86 7.46 -3.02
N MET A 230 -11.01 6.60 -2.00
CA MET A 230 -10.83 5.15 -2.16
C MET A 230 -11.85 4.52 -3.12
N GLU A 231 -13.11 4.94 -3.04
CA GLU A 231 -14.14 4.52 -4.00
C GLU A 231 -13.81 4.98 -5.43
N SER A 232 -13.27 6.18 -5.61
CA SER A 232 -12.84 6.68 -6.91
C SER A 232 -11.67 5.87 -7.46
N LYS A 233 -10.63 5.66 -6.65
CA LYS A 233 -9.46 4.84 -7.01
C LYS A 233 -9.85 3.41 -7.39
N ARG A 234 -10.83 2.83 -6.68
CA ARG A 234 -11.41 1.52 -7.04
C ARG A 234 -12.03 1.56 -8.43
N ARG A 235 -12.97 2.49 -8.65
CA ARG A 235 -13.71 2.64 -9.91
C ARG A 235 -12.77 2.79 -11.10
N ASP A 236 -11.78 3.68 -10.99
CA ASP A 236 -10.82 3.95 -12.05
C ASP A 236 -9.95 2.74 -12.37
N THR A 237 -9.50 2.01 -11.34
CA THR A 237 -8.69 0.81 -11.52
C THR A 237 -9.48 -0.32 -12.18
N THR A 238 -10.74 -0.52 -11.76
CA THR A 238 -11.63 -1.56 -12.28
C THR A 238 -12.06 -1.30 -13.72
N VAL A 239 -12.37 -0.05 -14.09
CA VAL A 239 -12.69 0.31 -15.49
C VAL A 239 -11.50 0.05 -16.41
N LEU A 240 -10.30 0.48 -16.01
CA LEU A 240 -9.10 0.30 -16.82
C LEU A 240 -8.71 -1.18 -16.96
N ALA A 241 -8.88 -1.99 -15.91
CA ALA A 241 -8.66 -3.42 -15.97
C ALA A 241 -9.62 -4.12 -16.94
N LYS A 242 -10.92 -3.77 -16.91
CA LYS A 242 -11.92 -4.30 -17.86
C LYS A 242 -11.60 -3.94 -19.31
N ILE A 243 -11.26 -2.67 -19.58
CA ILE A 243 -10.88 -2.22 -20.93
C ILE A 243 -9.64 -2.98 -21.42
N SER A 244 -8.63 -3.15 -20.57
CA SER A 244 -7.40 -3.87 -20.91
C SER A 244 -7.65 -5.34 -21.30
N LEU A 245 -8.66 -5.98 -20.70
CA LEU A 245 -9.05 -7.37 -21.01
C LEU A 245 -9.92 -7.48 -22.28
N GLN A 246 -10.68 -6.43 -22.62
CA GLN A 246 -11.54 -6.41 -23.81
C GLN A 246 -10.79 -6.07 -25.10
N GLN A 247 -9.71 -5.29 -25.04
CA GLN A 247 -8.93 -4.85 -26.21
C GLN A 247 -7.98 -5.92 -26.77
N THR A 248 -7.95 -7.11 -26.17
CA THR A 248 -7.25 -8.27 -26.71
C THR A 248 -7.89 -8.69 -28.04
N PRO A 249 -7.13 -9.06 -29.10
CA PRO A 249 -7.64 -9.41 -30.43
C PRO A 249 -8.49 -10.70 -30.51
N MET A 250 -9.15 -11.08 -29.41
CA MET A 250 -10.08 -12.22 -29.31
C MET A 250 -11.55 -11.80 -29.14
N ALA A 251 -11.86 -10.52 -28.87
CA ALA A 251 -13.25 -10.09 -28.69
C ALA A 251 -14.11 -10.14 -29.98
N LEU A 252 -13.51 -10.39 -31.14
CA LEU A 252 -14.20 -10.37 -32.45
C LEU A 252 -14.70 -11.75 -32.95
N HIS A 253 -14.42 -12.86 -32.26
CA HIS A 253 -14.80 -14.20 -32.77
C HIS A 253 -15.93 -14.92 -32.01
N VAL A 254 -16.49 -14.33 -30.95
CA VAL A 254 -17.59 -14.96 -30.18
C VAL A 254 -18.99 -14.55 -30.68
N SER A 255 -19.11 -13.56 -31.58
CA SER A 255 -20.43 -13.07 -32.06
C SER A 255 -20.95 -13.78 -33.33
N SER A 256 -20.46 -14.97 -33.67
CA SER A 256 -20.85 -15.65 -34.92
C SER A 256 -21.10 -17.14 -34.72
N THR A 257 -22.01 -17.50 -33.81
CA THR A 257 -22.73 -18.79 -33.87
C THR A 257 -24.04 -18.64 -33.10
N SER A 258 -24.99 -17.88 -33.66
CA SER A 258 -26.40 -18.09 -33.36
C SER A 258 -26.83 -19.37 -34.08
N GLY A 259 -27.04 -20.42 -33.31
CA GLY A 259 -27.53 -21.71 -33.77
C GLY A 259 -27.88 -22.55 -32.56
N TYR A 260 -29.13 -22.44 -32.10
CA TYR A 260 -29.70 -23.37 -31.14
C TYR A 260 -29.52 -24.81 -31.65
N PRO A 261 -29.17 -25.75 -30.74
CA PRO A 261 -30.20 -26.73 -30.44
C PRO A 261 -30.34 -27.03 -28.94
N THR A 262 -31.61 -27.16 -28.58
CA THR A 262 -32.25 -27.94 -27.50
C THR A 262 -31.40 -28.86 -26.63
N THR A 263 -31.51 -28.61 -25.31
CA THR A 263 -31.68 -29.56 -24.19
C THR A 263 -31.23 -31.01 -24.37
N ASP A 264 -30.27 -31.43 -23.55
CA ASP A 264 -30.55 -32.57 -22.67
C ASP A 264 -29.71 -32.55 -21.38
N ASN A 265 -30.34 -32.98 -20.30
CA ASN A 265 -29.83 -33.02 -18.94
C ASN A 265 -28.67 -34.00 -18.78
N PHE A 266 -27.61 -33.64 -18.05
CA PHE A 266 -26.99 -34.55 -17.09
C PHE A 266 -26.23 -33.78 -16.00
N SER A 267 -26.74 -33.92 -14.78
CA SER A 267 -26.11 -33.50 -13.53
C SER A 267 -24.85 -34.31 -13.26
N ARG A 268 -23.72 -33.64 -13.00
CA ARG A 268 -22.69 -34.09 -12.05
C ARG A 268 -21.67 -32.99 -11.79
N GLU A 269 -21.71 -32.40 -10.59
CA GLU A 269 -20.53 -31.78 -10.00
C GLU A 269 -19.47 -32.86 -9.76
N PRO A 270 -18.19 -32.48 -9.87
CA PRO A 270 -17.29 -32.80 -8.77
C PRO A 270 -16.63 -31.53 -8.24
N ARG A 271 -16.81 -31.32 -6.93
CA ARG A 271 -15.88 -30.56 -6.09
C ARG A 271 -14.46 -31.10 -6.30
N ILE A 272 -13.53 -30.22 -6.62
CA ILE A 272 -12.10 -30.45 -6.40
C ILE A 272 -11.60 -29.27 -5.58
N GLU A 273 -11.42 -29.50 -4.29
CA GLU A 273 -10.46 -28.77 -3.46
C GLU A 273 -9.08 -28.97 -4.09
N ALA A 274 -8.35 -27.87 -4.34
CA ALA A 274 -6.93 -27.95 -4.64
C ALA A 274 -6.21 -26.77 -3.99
N ASP A 275 -5.29 -27.15 -3.11
CA ASP A 275 -4.43 -26.35 -2.27
C ASP A 275 -3.69 -25.22 -2.99
N PHE A 276 -3.72 -24.06 -2.33
CA PHE A 276 -2.85 -22.91 -2.51
C PHE A 276 -1.40 -23.25 -2.14
N SER A 277 -0.48 -23.51 -3.09
CA SER A 277 0.98 -23.36 -2.84
C SER A 277 1.94 -23.49 -4.04
N LEU A 278 1.60 -23.12 -5.30
CA LEU A 278 2.53 -23.38 -6.43
C LEU A 278 2.76 -22.27 -7.47
N ILE A 279 2.63 -20.99 -7.14
CA ILE A 279 2.93 -19.93 -8.13
C ILE A 279 3.82 -18.82 -7.53
N GLN A 280 5.07 -19.19 -7.26
CA GLN A 280 6.17 -18.24 -7.11
C GLN A 280 7.36 -18.55 -8.05
N SER A 281 7.26 -19.58 -8.91
CA SER A 281 8.42 -20.14 -9.63
C SER A 281 8.39 -20.03 -11.17
N LEU A 282 7.36 -19.44 -11.79
CA LEU A 282 7.22 -19.51 -13.26
C LEU A 282 7.93 -18.40 -14.04
N SER A 283 8.43 -17.33 -13.41
CA SER A 283 9.18 -16.27 -14.12
C SER A 283 10.63 -16.65 -14.48
N ARG A 284 11.15 -17.79 -14.03
CA ARG A 284 12.56 -18.19 -14.26
C ARG A 284 12.80 -19.19 -15.40
N ARG A 285 11.76 -19.71 -16.06
CA ARG A 285 11.93 -20.74 -17.12
C ARG A 285 11.90 -20.22 -18.55
N VAL A 286 11.52 -18.96 -18.80
CA VAL A 286 11.46 -18.40 -20.16
C VAL A 286 12.79 -17.71 -20.57
N SER A 287 13.62 -17.28 -19.61
CA SER A 287 14.87 -16.55 -19.89
C SER A 287 16.06 -17.41 -20.33
N LYS A 288 15.94 -18.75 -20.40
CA LYS A 288 17.05 -19.65 -20.78
C LYS A 288 17.11 -20.03 -22.27
N PHE A 289 16.16 -19.59 -23.09
CA PHE A 289 16.16 -19.91 -24.53
C PHE A 289 16.88 -18.87 -25.42
N ALA A 290 17.33 -17.74 -24.86
CA ALA A 290 17.87 -16.62 -25.64
C ALA A 290 19.41 -16.57 -25.78
N ALA A 291 20.15 -17.59 -25.33
CA ALA A 291 21.62 -17.57 -25.35
C ALA A 291 22.24 -18.84 -25.93
N PHE A 292 22.10 -19.04 -27.24
CA PHE A 292 23.04 -19.87 -28.00
C PHE A 292 23.40 -19.15 -29.31
N LYS A 293 24.36 -18.21 -29.22
CA LYS A 293 25.07 -17.71 -30.40
C LYS A 293 26.17 -18.71 -30.73
N SER A 294 26.06 -19.37 -31.89
CA SER A 294 27.23 -19.92 -32.56
C SER A 294 27.50 -19.12 -33.82
N SER A 295 28.63 -18.43 -33.79
CA SER A 295 29.31 -17.81 -34.92
C SER A 295 30.17 -18.86 -35.60
N GLY A 296 30.09 -18.95 -36.94
CA GLY A 296 31.15 -19.56 -37.73
C GLY A 296 30.69 -20.30 -38.99
N LEU A 297 30.86 -19.61 -40.13
CA LEU A 297 31.15 -20.17 -41.45
C LEU A 297 30.11 -21.13 -42.05
N PHE A 298 29.28 -20.63 -42.96
CA PHE A 298 29.32 -20.97 -44.38
C PHE A 298 28.48 -19.95 -45.16
N ARG A 299 29.14 -19.34 -46.15
CA ARG A 299 28.62 -18.29 -47.03
C ARG A 299 28.29 -18.94 -48.37
N ASN A 300 27.11 -18.59 -48.89
CA ASN A 300 26.59 -18.79 -50.25
C ASN A 300 26.06 -20.19 -50.60
N THR A 301 24.74 -20.36 -50.46
CA THR A 301 23.86 -20.86 -51.54
C THR A 301 22.45 -20.34 -51.25
N SER A 302 22.10 -19.25 -51.93
CA SER A 302 20.73 -18.77 -52.06
C SER A 302 20.09 -19.51 -53.23
N GLU A 303 19.05 -20.30 -52.96
CA GLU A 303 17.72 -20.16 -53.60
C GLU A 303 16.83 -21.36 -53.24
N ARG A 304 15.60 -21.05 -52.81
CA ARG A 304 14.47 -21.96 -52.52
C ARG A 304 14.61 -22.93 -51.34
N LEU A 305 14.63 -22.37 -50.12
CA LEU A 305 13.86 -22.94 -49.02
C LEU A 305 12.72 -21.97 -48.69
N GLY A 306 11.47 -22.48 -48.75
CA GLY A 306 10.30 -21.71 -48.36
C GLY A 306 10.44 -21.23 -46.92
N ARG A 307 10.17 -19.94 -46.71
CA ARG A 307 10.08 -19.33 -45.37
C ARG A 307 9.16 -20.19 -44.50
N LEU A 308 9.69 -20.63 -43.36
CA LEU A 308 8.87 -20.94 -42.20
C LEU A 308 8.00 -19.71 -41.92
N PRO A 309 6.70 -19.85 -41.56
CA PRO A 309 6.03 -18.76 -40.90
C PRO A 309 6.72 -18.61 -39.54
N GLU A 310 7.57 -17.59 -39.38
CA GLU A 310 7.90 -17.13 -38.04
C GLU A 310 6.58 -16.81 -37.33
N PRO A 311 6.43 -17.17 -36.03
CA PRO A 311 5.27 -16.73 -35.27
C PRO A 311 5.18 -15.20 -35.39
N PRO A 312 3.98 -14.60 -35.48
CA PRO A 312 3.86 -13.16 -35.52
C PRO A 312 4.39 -12.58 -34.20
N GLN A 313 5.69 -12.25 -34.17
CA GLN A 313 6.39 -11.67 -33.00
C GLN A 313 5.76 -10.36 -32.52
N ALA A 314 4.91 -9.74 -33.35
CA ALA A 314 4.09 -8.59 -32.98
C ALA A 314 2.94 -9.00 -32.04
N MET A 315 2.22 -10.08 -32.36
CA MET A 315 1.09 -10.57 -31.57
C MET A 315 1.51 -11.06 -30.18
N GLU A 316 2.66 -11.72 -30.08
CA GLU A 316 3.21 -12.21 -28.80
C GLU A 316 3.66 -11.05 -27.88
N ARG A 317 4.25 -10.00 -28.47
CA ARG A 317 4.63 -8.78 -27.74
C ARG A 317 3.43 -8.01 -27.23
N ASP A 318 2.39 -7.88 -28.04
CA ASP A 318 1.16 -7.18 -27.66
C ASP A 318 0.47 -7.92 -26.51
N ILE A 319 0.28 -9.24 -26.61
CA ILE A 319 -0.34 -10.07 -25.55
C ILE A 319 0.43 -9.95 -24.22
N MET A 320 1.76 -10.02 -24.25
CA MET A 320 2.58 -9.95 -23.04
C MET A 320 2.53 -8.56 -22.40
N HIS A 321 2.52 -7.50 -23.21
CA HIS A 321 2.37 -6.13 -22.71
C HIS A 321 1.00 -5.88 -22.05
N PHE A 322 -0.07 -6.46 -22.60
CA PHE A 322 -1.42 -6.35 -22.01
C PHE A 322 -1.53 -7.12 -20.68
N ALA A 323 -0.98 -8.34 -20.62
CA ALA A 323 -0.95 -9.12 -19.39
C ALA A 323 -0.18 -8.37 -18.28
N ASP A 324 0.94 -7.74 -18.62
CA ASP A 324 1.71 -6.91 -17.69
C ASP A 324 0.91 -5.69 -17.19
N LEU A 325 0.14 -5.04 -18.06
CA LEU A 325 -0.70 -3.91 -17.67
C LEU A 325 -1.84 -4.34 -16.73
N ALA A 326 -2.54 -5.42 -17.07
CA ALA A 326 -3.60 -5.99 -16.25
C ALA A 326 -3.07 -6.43 -14.87
N PHE A 327 -1.91 -7.09 -14.85
CA PHE A 327 -1.24 -7.49 -13.62
C PHE A 327 -0.88 -6.29 -12.73
N LYS A 328 -0.31 -5.22 -13.31
CA LYS A 328 0.00 -3.99 -12.57
C LYS A 328 -1.24 -3.38 -11.93
N LYS A 329 -2.36 -3.33 -12.67
CA LYS A 329 -3.64 -2.80 -12.15
C LYS A 329 -4.19 -3.65 -11.00
N LEU A 330 -4.09 -4.97 -11.10
CA LEU A 330 -4.47 -5.88 -10.01
C LEU A 330 -3.60 -5.69 -8.77
N GLN A 331 -2.29 -5.51 -8.96
CA GLN A 331 -1.38 -5.21 -7.87
C GLN A 331 -1.73 -3.87 -7.20
N THR A 332 -2.09 -2.85 -7.97
CA THR A 332 -2.58 -1.57 -7.44
C THR A 332 -3.86 -1.73 -6.63
N LEU A 333 -4.86 -2.46 -7.15
CA LEU A 333 -6.11 -2.72 -6.44
C LEU A 333 -5.86 -3.42 -5.09
N ARG A 334 -5.00 -4.44 -5.09
CA ARG A 334 -4.61 -5.15 -3.86
C ARG A 334 -3.84 -4.26 -2.89
N SER A 335 -3.01 -3.35 -3.40
CA SER A 335 -2.30 -2.39 -2.53
C SER A 335 -3.26 -1.45 -1.82
N TYR A 336 -4.33 -1.00 -2.50
CA TYR A 336 -5.38 -0.20 -1.86
C TYR A 336 -6.20 -1.00 -0.85
N ALA A 337 -6.51 -2.27 -1.13
CA ALA A 337 -7.19 -3.14 -0.15
C ALA A 337 -6.37 -3.29 1.15
N VAL A 338 -5.05 -3.51 1.03
CA VAL A 338 -4.14 -3.55 2.20
C VAL A 338 -4.11 -2.22 2.95
N GLU A 339 -4.13 -1.09 2.23
CA GLU A 339 -4.20 0.24 2.83
C GLU A 339 -5.50 0.43 3.63
N ILE A 340 -6.65 0.08 3.05
CA ILE A 340 -7.96 0.17 3.72
C ILE A 340 -8.00 -0.71 4.98
N GLN A 341 -7.41 -1.90 4.94
CA GLN A 341 -7.35 -2.77 6.11
C GLN A 341 -6.52 -2.14 7.26
N ASP A 342 -5.38 -1.51 6.94
CA ASP A 342 -4.59 -0.76 7.93
C ASP A 342 -5.39 0.43 8.49
N MET A 343 -6.16 1.11 7.64
CA MET A 343 -7.00 2.26 8.02
C MET A 343 -8.12 1.85 8.98
N MET A 344 -8.82 0.75 8.68
CA MET A 344 -9.85 0.19 9.56
C MET A 344 -9.29 -0.17 10.94
N SER A 345 -8.10 -0.78 10.99
CA SER A 345 -7.44 -1.11 12.26
C SER A 345 -7.16 0.14 13.11
N ARG A 346 -6.81 1.26 12.48
CA ARG A 346 -6.55 2.52 13.18
C ARG A 346 -7.83 3.17 13.72
N ILE A 347 -8.95 3.07 12.99
CA ILE A 347 -10.26 3.50 13.49
C ILE A 347 -10.62 2.72 14.77
N GLU A 348 -10.46 1.39 14.74
CA GLU A 348 -10.72 0.55 15.91
C GLU A 348 -9.84 0.93 17.12
N ASN A 349 -8.57 1.22 16.86
CA ASN A 349 -7.64 1.65 17.89
C ASN A 349 -8.02 3.01 18.51
N ASN A 350 -8.56 3.95 17.72
CA ASN A 350 -9.09 5.21 18.23
C ASN A 350 -10.36 4.99 19.07
N ALA A 351 -11.29 4.17 18.57
CA ALA A 351 -12.54 3.85 19.25
C ALA A 351 -12.29 3.29 20.66
N ARG A 352 -11.33 2.36 20.79
CA ARG A 352 -10.92 1.80 22.10
C ARG A 352 -10.40 2.86 23.08
N VAL A 353 -9.66 3.87 22.59
CA VAL A 353 -9.19 4.98 23.46
C VAL A 353 -10.36 5.85 23.90
N ILE A 354 -11.28 6.18 22.99
CA ILE A 354 -12.48 6.96 23.32
C ILE A 354 -13.35 6.24 24.34
N GLU A 355 -13.61 4.94 24.15
CA GLU A 355 -14.33 4.10 25.11
C GLU A 355 -13.65 4.06 26.47
N SER A 356 -12.31 4.00 26.49
CA SER A 356 -11.54 4.01 27.74
C SER A 356 -11.64 5.35 28.47
N ILE A 357 -11.68 6.47 27.74
CA ILE A 357 -11.87 7.82 28.30
C ILE A 357 -13.29 7.97 28.84
N ALA A 358 -14.32 7.54 28.10
CA ALA A 358 -15.71 7.54 28.55
C ALA A 358 -15.86 6.75 29.86
N THR A 359 -15.41 5.49 29.83
CA THR A 359 -15.44 4.59 30.99
C THR A 359 -14.71 5.17 32.20
N ARG A 360 -13.58 5.86 31.98
CA ARG A 360 -12.84 6.53 33.05
C ARG A 360 -13.70 7.59 33.72
N TYR A 361 -14.25 8.53 32.96
CA TYR A 361 -15.01 9.65 33.52
C TYR A 361 -16.34 9.19 34.16
N HIS A 362 -17.00 8.20 33.55
CA HIS A 362 -18.17 7.52 34.10
C HIS A 362 -17.94 6.97 35.51
N ASN A 363 -16.83 6.25 35.68
CA ASN A 363 -16.46 5.62 36.95
C ASN A 363 -15.90 6.64 37.95
N LEU A 364 -15.25 7.69 37.45
CA LEU A 364 -14.65 8.71 38.28
C LEU A 364 -15.69 9.47 39.12
N VAL A 365 -16.77 9.93 38.49
CA VAL A 365 -17.81 10.71 39.20
C VAL A 365 -18.56 9.87 40.22
N ARG A 366 -18.66 8.55 40.01
CA ARG A 366 -19.25 7.59 40.96
C ARG A 366 -18.30 7.18 42.08
N SER A 367 -17.00 7.45 41.94
CA SER A 367 -15.99 7.01 42.89
C SER A 367 -15.94 7.87 44.14
N ARG A 368 -15.99 7.22 45.31
CA ARG A 368 -15.80 7.87 46.62
C ARG A 368 -14.48 8.63 46.76
N THR A 369 -13.44 8.21 46.01
CA THR A 369 -12.12 8.88 46.06
C THR A 369 -12.12 10.26 45.44
N PHE A 370 -13.06 10.53 44.53
CA PHE A 370 -13.24 11.81 43.87
C PHE A 370 -14.28 12.67 44.60
N THR A 371 -15.43 12.09 44.93
CA THR A 371 -16.53 12.81 45.57
C THR A 371 -16.22 13.34 46.97
N GLN A 372 -15.29 12.71 47.71
CA GLN A 372 -14.86 13.20 49.03
C GLN A 372 -14.26 14.62 49.03
N TYR A 373 -13.89 15.15 47.87
CA TYR A 373 -13.29 16.48 47.71
C TYR A 373 -14.28 17.54 47.22
N LEU A 374 -15.54 17.16 46.95
CA LEU A 374 -16.54 18.01 46.33
C LEU A 374 -17.81 18.09 47.19
N ASN A 375 -18.52 19.22 47.11
CA ASN A 375 -19.84 19.39 47.71
C ASN A 375 -20.90 18.67 46.87
N GLU A 376 -22.08 18.37 47.46
CA GLU A 376 -23.18 17.68 46.76
C GLU A 376 -23.61 18.37 45.46
N GLU A 377 -23.69 19.71 45.45
CA GLU A 377 -24.00 20.50 44.25
C GLU A 377 -22.95 20.30 43.14
N HIS A 378 -21.66 20.32 43.48
CA HIS A 378 -20.58 20.10 42.52
C HIS A 378 -20.55 18.66 42.02
N ILE A 379 -20.92 17.68 42.84
CA ILE A 379 -21.03 16.27 42.42
C ILE A 379 -22.14 16.14 41.37
N SER A 380 -23.31 16.70 41.63
CA SER A 380 -24.43 16.68 40.68
C SER A 380 -24.07 17.37 39.36
N GLY A 381 -23.44 18.55 39.42
CA GLY A 381 -23.01 19.26 38.21
C GLY A 381 -21.94 18.50 37.42
N CYS A 382 -20.94 17.91 38.09
CA CYS A 382 -19.94 17.06 37.42
C CYS A 382 -20.59 15.82 36.75
N GLN A 383 -21.64 15.27 37.34
CA GLN A 383 -22.35 14.14 36.77
C GLN A 383 -23.10 14.53 35.50
N GLU A 384 -23.83 15.64 35.51
CA GLU A 384 -24.52 16.16 34.32
C GLU A 384 -23.54 16.42 33.16
N TYR A 385 -22.39 17.04 33.44
CA TYR A 385 -21.36 17.26 32.43
C TYR A 385 -20.77 15.95 31.88
N VAL A 386 -20.64 14.91 32.71
CA VAL A 386 -20.18 13.59 32.23
C VAL A 386 -21.25 12.91 31.38
N ASP A 387 -22.52 12.98 31.78
CA ASP A 387 -23.61 12.36 31.02
C ASP A 387 -23.73 13.00 29.62
N ASP A 388 -23.61 14.34 29.51
CA ASP A 388 -23.56 15.03 28.21
C ASP A 388 -22.31 14.65 27.40
N PHE A 389 -21.14 14.65 28.04
CA PHE A 389 -19.89 14.24 27.43
C PHE A 389 -19.95 12.81 26.87
N GLU A 390 -20.51 11.86 27.62
CA GLU A 390 -20.73 10.48 27.16
C GLU A 390 -21.67 10.41 25.95
N GLY A 391 -22.74 11.21 25.96
CA GLY A 391 -23.65 11.35 24.82
C GLY A 391 -22.91 11.81 23.56
N GLN A 392 -22.09 12.85 23.67
CA GLN A 392 -21.29 13.36 22.56
C GLN A 392 -20.21 12.36 22.09
N LEU A 393 -19.55 11.65 23.01
CA LEU A 393 -18.60 10.59 22.66
C LEU A 393 -19.27 9.44 21.92
N HIS A 394 -20.51 9.09 22.27
CA HIS A 394 -21.26 8.04 21.58
C HIS A 394 -21.54 8.42 20.11
N VAL A 395 -21.80 9.69 19.82
CA VAL A 395 -21.96 10.20 18.45
C VAL A 395 -20.66 10.06 17.65
N ILE A 396 -19.51 10.40 18.26
CA ILE A 396 -18.19 10.26 17.62
C ILE A 396 -17.89 8.78 17.34
N LEU A 397 -18.11 7.90 18.33
CA LEU A 397 -17.94 6.45 18.19
C LEU A 397 -18.83 5.88 17.08
N GLY A 398 -20.11 6.28 17.02
CA GLY A 398 -21.03 5.88 15.96
C GLY A 398 -20.57 6.33 14.58
N SER A 399 -20.00 7.54 14.48
CA SER A 399 -19.43 8.05 13.23
C SER A 399 -18.22 7.24 12.78
N LEU A 400 -17.28 6.95 13.69
CA LEU A 400 -16.12 6.09 13.41
C LEU A 400 -16.53 4.68 12.95
N GLU A 401 -17.53 4.08 13.59
CA GLU A 401 -18.04 2.76 13.23
C GLU A 401 -18.72 2.76 11.84
N SER A 402 -19.45 3.82 11.52
CA SER A 402 -20.02 4.04 10.18
C SER A 402 -18.92 4.12 9.12
N PHE A 403 -17.86 4.91 9.36
CA PHE A 403 -16.71 4.98 8.46
C PHE A 403 -16.00 3.64 8.29
N ARG A 404 -15.79 2.89 9.39
CA ARG A 404 -15.22 1.54 9.33
C ARG A 404 -16.07 0.59 8.49
N SER A 405 -17.39 0.64 8.63
CA SER A 405 -18.32 -0.20 7.86
C SER A 405 -18.32 0.15 6.37
N ARG A 406 -18.25 1.45 6.03
CA ARG A 406 -18.11 1.89 4.63
C ARG A 406 -16.79 1.41 4.03
N LEU A 407 -15.68 1.58 4.74
CA LEU A 407 -14.36 1.11 4.31
C LEU A 407 -14.31 -0.41 4.14
N ARG A 408 -14.93 -1.18 5.04
CA ARG A 408 -15.07 -2.64 4.90
C ARG A 408 -15.78 -3.02 3.61
N THR A 409 -16.86 -2.32 3.28
CA THR A 409 -17.61 -2.58 2.04
C THR A 409 -16.74 -2.33 0.80
N ILE A 410 -15.96 -1.24 0.80
CA ILE A 410 -15.03 -0.93 -0.30
C ILE A 410 -13.94 -2.00 -0.39
N HIS A 411 -13.38 -2.43 0.73
CA HIS A 411 -12.39 -3.49 0.82
C HIS A 411 -12.92 -4.80 0.20
N ASP A 412 -14.09 -5.26 0.63
CA ASP A 412 -14.68 -6.52 0.16
C ASP A 412 -14.98 -6.46 -1.34
N GLN A 413 -15.43 -5.30 -1.84
CA GLN A 413 -15.59 -5.07 -3.28
C GLN A 413 -14.26 -5.14 -4.04
N MET A 414 -13.18 -4.55 -3.49
CA MET A 414 -11.85 -4.61 -4.10
C MET A 414 -11.30 -6.04 -4.15
N GLU A 415 -11.47 -6.82 -3.08
CA GLU A 415 -11.07 -8.24 -3.07
C GLU A 415 -11.86 -9.04 -4.10
N HIS A 416 -13.18 -8.91 -4.10
CA HIS A 416 -14.03 -9.61 -5.06
C HIS A 416 -13.69 -9.26 -6.52
N GLU A 417 -13.49 -7.97 -6.82
CA GLU A 417 -13.07 -7.52 -8.15
C GLU A 417 -11.68 -8.05 -8.50
N GLY A 418 -10.74 -8.05 -7.55
CA GLY A 418 -9.41 -8.64 -7.72
C GLY A 418 -9.45 -10.14 -8.06
N ASP A 419 -10.27 -10.91 -7.37
CA ASP A 419 -10.45 -12.34 -7.63
C ASP A 419 -11.10 -12.59 -8.99
N ALA A 420 -12.14 -11.83 -9.35
CA ALA A 420 -12.75 -11.89 -10.66
C ALA A 420 -11.72 -11.62 -11.78
N PHE A 421 -10.86 -10.62 -11.60
CA PHE A 421 -9.78 -10.33 -12.56
C PHE A 421 -8.75 -11.45 -12.64
N ASN A 422 -8.37 -12.05 -11.52
CA ASN A 422 -7.47 -13.21 -11.51
C ASN A 422 -8.07 -14.39 -12.28
N HIS A 423 -9.35 -14.69 -12.07
CA HIS A 423 -10.04 -15.76 -12.81
C HIS A 423 -10.08 -15.49 -14.30
N ILE A 424 -10.40 -14.26 -14.72
CA ILE A 424 -10.41 -13.88 -16.14
C ILE A 424 -9.01 -14.02 -16.75
N LEU A 425 -7.97 -13.56 -16.04
CA LEU A 425 -6.59 -13.66 -16.50
C LEU A 425 -6.14 -15.12 -16.65
N GLN A 426 -6.51 -16.00 -15.71
CA GLN A 426 -6.23 -17.43 -15.79
C GLN A 426 -6.96 -18.09 -16.97
N ALA A 427 -8.26 -17.80 -17.14
CA ALA A 427 -9.04 -18.32 -18.26
C ALA A 427 -8.44 -17.91 -19.61
N HIS A 428 -8.04 -16.64 -19.73
CA HIS A 428 -7.38 -16.14 -20.94
C HIS A 428 -6.04 -16.84 -21.20
N THR A 429 -5.21 -17.00 -20.16
CA THR A 429 -3.92 -17.70 -20.29
C THR A 429 -4.11 -19.15 -20.71
N MET A 430 -5.09 -19.85 -20.15
CA MET A 430 -5.44 -21.23 -20.51
C MET A 430 -5.92 -21.34 -21.96
N PHE A 431 -6.84 -20.46 -22.38
CA PHE A 431 -7.33 -20.43 -23.75
C PHE A 431 -6.22 -20.15 -24.76
N THR A 432 -5.35 -19.18 -24.44
CA THR A 432 -4.20 -18.85 -25.27
C THR A 432 -3.24 -20.04 -25.40
N ALA A 433 -2.99 -20.76 -24.30
CA ALA A 433 -2.15 -21.96 -24.31
C ALA A 433 -2.76 -23.08 -25.18
N ASP A 434 -4.08 -23.29 -25.13
CA ASP A 434 -4.76 -24.27 -25.98
C ASP A 434 -4.65 -23.91 -27.47
N MET A 435 -4.87 -22.64 -27.82
CA MET A 435 -4.68 -22.14 -29.19
C MET A 435 -3.25 -22.34 -29.70
N TYR A 436 -2.24 -22.10 -28.86
CA TYR A 436 -0.85 -22.39 -29.20
C TYR A 436 -0.57 -23.89 -29.36
N ALA A 437 -1.14 -24.73 -28.49
CA ALA A 437 -1.03 -26.18 -28.64
C ALA A 437 -1.65 -26.64 -29.98
N GLN A 438 -2.85 -26.17 -30.32
CA GLN A 438 -3.53 -26.53 -31.57
C GLN A 438 -2.77 -26.05 -32.83
N SER A 439 -2.25 -24.81 -32.82
CA SER A 439 -1.46 -24.30 -33.94
C SER A 439 -0.13 -25.06 -34.11
N THR A 440 0.49 -25.48 -33.01
CA THR A 440 1.68 -26.34 -33.03
C THR A 440 1.35 -27.72 -33.58
N LEU A 441 0.23 -28.34 -33.16
CA LEU A 441 -0.23 -29.63 -33.69
C LEU A 441 -0.49 -29.56 -35.21
N ARG A 442 -1.22 -28.54 -35.69
CA ARG A 442 -1.47 -28.36 -37.13
C ARG A 442 -0.19 -28.11 -37.93
N SER A 443 0.77 -27.39 -37.34
CA SER A 443 2.07 -27.18 -37.96
C SER A 443 2.88 -28.47 -38.04
N ALA A 444 2.81 -29.32 -37.02
CA ALA A 444 3.43 -30.64 -37.03
C ALA A 444 2.80 -31.57 -38.07
N ASP A 445 1.47 -31.56 -38.22
CA ASP A 445 0.78 -32.33 -39.26
C ASP A 445 1.19 -31.88 -40.66
N SER A 446 1.23 -30.57 -40.91
CA SER A 446 1.72 -30.03 -42.18
C SER A 446 3.21 -30.32 -42.43
N MET A 447 4.02 -30.42 -41.37
CA MET A 447 5.42 -30.89 -41.48
C MET A 447 5.49 -32.37 -41.86
N ASN A 448 4.55 -33.20 -41.39
CA ASN A 448 4.49 -34.60 -41.78
C ASN A 448 4.25 -34.73 -43.30
N ASP A 449 3.30 -33.98 -43.85
CA ASP A 449 3.02 -33.96 -45.30
C ASP A 449 4.24 -33.53 -46.15
N LYS A 450 5.02 -32.57 -45.64
CA LYS A 450 6.28 -32.15 -46.28
C LYS A 450 7.37 -33.23 -46.18
N THR A 451 7.40 -33.99 -45.09
CA THR A 451 8.35 -35.10 -44.90
C THR A 451 8.00 -36.28 -45.82
N VAL A 452 6.72 -36.58 -46.00
CA VAL A 452 6.25 -37.56 -47.00
C VAL A 452 6.68 -37.14 -48.41
N SER A 453 6.53 -35.86 -48.75
CA SER A 453 7.00 -35.32 -50.03
C SER A 453 8.52 -35.44 -50.20
N MET A 454 9.30 -35.20 -49.13
CA MET A 454 10.75 -35.38 -49.11
C MET A 454 11.15 -36.85 -49.32
N HIS A 455 10.43 -37.79 -48.71
CA HIS A 455 10.66 -39.22 -48.90
C HIS A 455 10.34 -39.66 -50.33
N ILE A 456 9.26 -39.17 -50.94
CA ILE A 456 8.91 -39.46 -52.33
C ILE A 456 10.02 -38.98 -53.27
N ILE A 457 10.48 -37.73 -53.15
CA ILE A 457 11.57 -37.20 -53.98
C ILE A 457 12.84 -38.05 -53.83
N THR A 458 13.17 -38.49 -52.60
CA THR A 458 14.35 -39.32 -52.32
C THR A 458 14.25 -40.71 -52.95
N ILE A 459 13.06 -41.32 -52.96
CA ILE A 459 12.85 -42.62 -53.64
C ILE A 459 13.03 -42.46 -55.15
N PHE A 460 12.46 -41.40 -55.73
CA PHE A 460 12.64 -41.11 -57.15
C PHE A 460 14.13 -40.88 -57.48
N THR A 461 14.86 -40.11 -56.70
CA THR A 461 16.30 -39.91 -56.95
C THR A 461 17.10 -41.20 -56.79
N LEU A 462 16.79 -42.07 -55.83
CA LEU A 462 17.48 -43.36 -55.67
C LEU A 462 17.25 -44.33 -56.86
N ILE A 463 16.10 -44.25 -57.53
CA ILE A 463 15.81 -45.07 -58.73
C ILE A 463 16.48 -44.47 -59.97
N PHE A 464 16.37 -43.15 -60.15
CA PHE A 464 16.83 -42.49 -61.37
C PHE A 464 18.32 -42.17 -61.37
N LEU A 465 18.96 -41.91 -60.22
CA LEU A 465 20.39 -41.56 -60.16
C LEU A 465 21.30 -42.69 -60.69
N PRO A 466 21.13 -43.98 -60.33
CA PRO A 466 21.91 -45.08 -60.91
C PRO A 466 21.63 -45.26 -62.40
N GLY A 467 20.36 -45.17 -62.81
CA GLY A 467 19.97 -45.30 -64.23
C GLY A 467 20.55 -44.19 -65.10
N THR A 468 20.56 -42.95 -64.61
CA THR A 468 21.11 -41.79 -65.32
C THR A 468 22.64 -41.86 -65.36
N PHE A 469 23.28 -42.37 -64.31
CA PHE A 469 24.72 -42.65 -64.31
C PHE A 469 25.10 -43.72 -65.35
N VAL A 470 24.34 -44.81 -65.42
CA VAL A 470 24.52 -45.88 -66.43
C VAL A 470 24.30 -45.32 -67.84
N ALA A 471 23.22 -44.57 -68.08
CA ALA A 471 22.95 -43.95 -69.38
C ALA A 471 24.07 -42.98 -69.80
N THR A 472 24.64 -42.24 -68.86
CA THR A 472 25.78 -41.33 -69.10
C THR A 472 27.06 -42.10 -69.44
N ILE A 473 27.34 -43.22 -68.74
CA ILE A 473 28.45 -44.13 -69.06
C ILE A 473 28.32 -44.65 -70.49
N PHE A 474 27.14 -45.15 -70.87
CA PHE A 474 26.89 -45.68 -72.23
C PHE A 474 26.89 -44.58 -73.30
N SER A 475 26.42 -43.37 -72.98
CA SER A 475 26.44 -42.24 -73.92
C SER A 475 27.81 -41.56 -74.04
N SER A 476 28.74 -41.78 -73.11
CA SER A 476 30.06 -41.13 -73.11
C SER A 476 31.02 -41.66 -74.19
N GLY A 477 30.61 -42.68 -74.95
CA GLY A 477 31.43 -43.30 -75.99
C GLY A 477 32.59 -44.15 -75.46
N ILE A 478 32.66 -44.39 -74.14
CA ILE A 478 33.71 -45.21 -73.52
C ILE A 478 33.55 -46.72 -73.85
N LEU A 479 32.33 -47.13 -74.16
CA LEU A 479 31.98 -48.45 -74.69
C LEU A 479 31.55 -48.24 -76.15
N THR A 480 32.36 -48.78 -77.08
CA THR A 480 32.02 -48.80 -78.50
C THR A 480 31.34 -50.14 -78.79
N PHE A 481 30.07 -50.09 -79.18
CA PHE A 481 29.40 -51.26 -79.75
C PHE A 481 29.91 -51.44 -81.18
N GLY A 482 30.42 -52.64 -81.50
CA GLY A 482 30.86 -52.98 -82.85
C GLY A 482 29.75 -52.71 -83.85
N GLN A 483 30.02 -51.80 -84.77
CA GLN A 483 29.06 -51.33 -85.76
C GLN A 483 29.20 -52.18 -87.02
N ASP A 484 28.74 -53.42 -86.90
CA ASP A 484 28.69 -54.38 -88.01
C ASP A 484 27.22 -54.80 -88.08
N GLY A 485 26.48 -54.13 -88.95
CA GLY A 485 25.04 -54.31 -89.06
C GLY A 485 24.67 -55.66 -89.65
N GLU A 486 23.85 -56.42 -88.93
CA GLU A 486 22.70 -57.14 -89.50
C GLU A 486 21.67 -57.42 -88.38
N PHE A 487 20.43 -57.03 -88.64
CA PHE A 487 19.29 -57.25 -87.75
C PHE A 487 18.96 -58.75 -87.74
N GLY A 488 19.46 -59.48 -86.74
CA GLY A 488 19.18 -60.90 -86.55
C GLY A 488 19.15 -61.26 -85.07
N PHE A 489 17.97 -61.57 -84.55
CA PHE A 489 17.75 -61.91 -83.14
C PHE A 489 18.41 -63.26 -82.83
N GLY A 490 19.52 -63.21 -82.09
CA GLY A 490 20.06 -64.34 -81.32
C GLY A 490 20.85 -65.39 -82.10
N SER A 491 22.12 -65.12 -82.37
CA SER A 491 23.23 -66.09 -82.25
C SER A 491 24.52 -65.49 -82.81
N ASP A 492 25.27 -64.77 -81.97
CA ASP A 492 26.73 -64.89 -81.83
C ASP A 492 27.17 -63.77 -80.89
N MET A 493 27.57 -64.11 -79.67
CA MET A 493 28.24 -63.15 -78.80
C MET A 493 29.64 -62.90 -79.39
N GLY A 494 29.72 -61.87 -80.24
CA GLY A 494 30.93 -61.46 -80.93
C GLY A 494 32.10 -61.23 -79.99
N ASP A 495 33.27 -61.65 -80.47
CA ASP A 495 34.56 -61.58 -79.81
C ASP A 495 34.89 -60.19 -79.25
N TRP A 496 35.24 -60.14 -77.97
CA TRP A 496 35.74 -58.94 -77.29
C TRP A 496 37.15 -58.61 -77.79
N LYS A 497 37.28 -57.73 -78.78
CA LYS A 497 38.59 -57.22 -79.20
C LYS A 497 39.06 -56.10 -78.29
N LYS A 498 40.05 -56.41 -77.45
CA LYS A 498 40.84 -55.44 -76.69
C LYS A 498 41.72 -54.64 -77.66
N LYS A 499 41.63 -53.31 -77.60
CA LYS A 499 42.39 -52.36 -78.44
C LYS A 499 43.91 -52.64 -78.32
N PRO A 500 44.67 -52.79 -79.42
CA PRO A 500 46.13 -52.88 -79.33
C PRO A 500 46.72 -51.52 -78.93
N SER A 501 47.67 -51.56 -78.01
CA SER A 501 48.47 -50.42 -77.56
C SER A 501 49.41 -49.95 -78.68
N GLU A 502 49.25 -48.70 -79.15
CA GLU A 502 50.28 -48.03 -79.95
C GLU A 502 51.43 -47.61 -79.03
N THR A 503 52.43 -48.48 -78.91
CA THR A 503 53.79 -48.08 -78.55
C THR A 503 54.47 -47.55 -79.80
N LYS A 504 54.57 -46.21 -79.91
CA LYS A 504 55.59 -45.53 -80.71
C LYS A 504 56.55 -44.85 -79.74
N ALA A 505 57.69 -45.50 -79.51
CA ALA A 505 58.86 -44.87 -78.92
C ALA A 505 59.79 -44.44 -80.07
N GLU A 506 60.44 -43.29 -79.86
CA GLU A 506 61.63 -42.75 -80.52
C GLU A 506 61.48 -41.99 -81.86
N VAL A 507 62.16 -40.86 -82.15
CA VAL A 507 63.12 -39.96 -81.45
C VAL A 507 63.43 -38.75 -82.40
N LEU A 508 64.05 -37.69 -81.85
CA LEU A 508 64.71 -36.48 -82.44
C LEU A 508 63.85 -35.22 -82.63
N MET A 509 64.01 -34.16 -81.82
CA MET A 509 65.14 -33.21 -81.64
C MET A 509 65.32 -32.20 -82.78
N ALA A 510 65.26 -30.93 -82.37
CA ALA A 510 65.86 -29.72 -82.94
C ALA A 510 65.22 -29.11 -84.22
N GLY A 511 64.83 -27.85 -84.07
CA GLY A 511 64.35 -26.93 -85.11
C GLY A 511 63.48 -25.85 -84.52
#